data_AF-A0A3M1KBQ2-F1
#
_entry.id   AF-A0A3M1KBQ2-F1
#
_cell.length_a   1.000
_cell.length_b   1.000
_cell.length_c   1.000
_cell.angle_alpha   90.00
_cell.angle_beta   90.00
_cell.angle_gamma   90.00
#
_symmetry.space_group_name_H-M   'P 1'
#
loop_
_entity.id
_entity.type
_entity.pdbx_description
1 polymer ?
#
loop_
_entity_poly.entity_id
_entity_poly.type
_entity_poly.pdbx_seq_one_letter_code
_entity_poly.pdbx_strand_id
1 'polypeptide(L)'
;MKQTHLTFPDVILFDWHGTLVDTHDAMFAAMEEVLAQFEELGLLPHLLPEDQCRTADDVKLVRYIRIYRHLHPTILAERRISRTE
;
A
#
# COMPACT_ATOMS: atom_id res chain seq x y z
N MET A 1 40.44 19.66 -13.08
CA MET A 1 39.07 19.12 -12.93
C MET A 1 38.97 17.85 -13.77
N LYS A 2 38.64 16.70 -13.20
CA LYS A 2 38.42 15.46 -13.99
C LYS A 2 37.08 15.60 -14.71
N GLN A 3 37.12 15.67 -16.03
CA GLN A 3 35.94 15.64 -16.89
C GLN A 3 35.40 14.21 -16.91
N THR A 4 34.34 13.94 -16.16
CA THR A 4 33.59 12.68 -16.26
C THR A 4 32.74 12.75 -17.53
N HIS A 5 33.20 12.08 -18.58
CA HIS A 5 32.42 11.86 -19.79
C HIS A 5 31.32 10.85 -19.46
N LEU A 6 30.07 11.32 -19.32
CA LEU A 6 28.93 10.45 -19.13
C LEU A 6 28.57 9.82 -20.49
N THR A 7 28.53 8.50 -20.54
CA THR A 7 28.06 7.73 -21.70
C THR A 7 26.55 7.78 -21.80
N PHE A 8 26.03 7.85 -23.02
CA PHE A 8 24.59 7.82 -23.26
C PHE A 8 24.05 6.40 -23.03
N PRO A 9 22.89 6.23 -22.35
CA PRO A 9 22.31 4.91 -22.14
C PRO A 9 21.75 4.35 -23.44
N ASP A 10 22.10 3.11 -23.78
CA ASP A 10 21.60 2.42 -24.98
C ASP A 10 20.15 1.94 -24.82
N VAL A 11 19.73 1.66 -23.58
CA VAL A 11 18.37 1.19 -23.24
C VAL A 11 17.95 1.78 -21.89
N ILE A 12 16.69 2.22 -21.81
CA ILE A 12 16.05 2.62 -20.55
C ILE A 12 14.79 1.78 -20.38
N LEU A 13 14.69 1.10 -19.24
CA LEU A 13 13.52 0.31 -18.86
C LEU A 13 12.70 1.12 -17.87
N PHE A 14 11.42 1.30 -18.18
CA PHE A 14 10.46 1.91 -17.27
C PHE A 14 9.51 0.82 -16.76
N ASP A 15 9.26 0.84 -15.45
CA ASP A 15 8.12 0.13 -14.90
C ASP A 15 6.82 0.79 -15.39
N TRP A 16 5.72 0.06 -15.35
CA TRP A 16 4.41 0.58 -15.74
C TRP A 16 3.71 1.20 -14.53
N HIS A 17 3.40 0.40 -13.51
CA HIS A 17 2.59 0.80 -12.36
C HIS A 17 3.36 1.73 -11.43
N GLY A 18 2.86 2.94 -11.21
CA GLY A 18 3.52 3.93 -10.35
C GLY A 18 4.76 4.58 -10.99
N THR A 19 5.07 4.29 -12.26
CA THR A 19 6.12 4.97 -13.03
C THR A 19 5.56 5.65 -14.27
N LEU A 20 4.88 4.91 -15.15
CA LEU A 20 4.24 5.49 -16.35
C LEU A 20 2.75 5.73 -16.17
N VAL A 21 2.08 4.96 -15.30
CA VAL A 21 0.65 5.08 -15.02
C VAL A 21 0.40 5.17 -13.52
N ASP A 22 -0.42 6.14 -13.12
CA ASP A 22 -0.92 6.20 -11.76
C ASP A 22 -2.06 5.18 -11.56
N THR A 23 -1.76 4.13 -10.82
CA THR A 23 -2.74 3.10 -10.43
C THR A 23 -3.10 3.15 -8.95
N HIS A 24 -2.76 4.23 -8.23
CA HIS A 24 -3.05 4.35 -6.80
C HIS A 24 -4.55 4.25 -6.52
N ASP A 25 -5.36 5.03 -7.23
CA ASP A 25 -6.80 5.10 -6.97
C ASP A 25 -7.49 3.76 -7.26
N ALA A 26 -7.07 3.08 -8.34
CA ALA A 26 -7.56 1.74 -8.68
C ALA A 26 -7.17 0.69 -7.63
N MET A 27 -5.95 0.78 -7.08
CA MET A 27 -5.49 -0.12 -6.02
C MET A 27 -6.28 0.07 -4.72
N PHE A 28 -6.52 1.31 -4.29
CA PHE A 28 -7.32 1.58 -3.09
C PHE A 28 -8.78 1.12 -3.26
N ALA A 29 -9.37 1.34 -4.45
CA ALA A 29 -10.71 0.86 -4.75
C ALA A 29 -10.80 -0.68 -4.70
N ALA A 30 -9.84 -1.38 -5.30
CA ALA A 30 -9.77 -2.85 -5.25
C ALA A 30 -9.55 -3.37 -3.81
N MET A 31 -8.73 -2.69 -3.02
CA MET A 31 -8.52 -3.05 -1.62
C MET A 31 -9.80 -2.90 -0.79
N GLU A 32 -10.54 -1.81 -0.94
CA GLU A 32 -11.85 -1.62 -0.28
C GLU A 32 -12.84 -2.74 -0.64
N GLU A 33 -12.93 -3.10 -1.92
CA GLU A 33 -13.80 -4.19 -2.38
C GLU A 33 -13.43 -5.54 -1.76
N VAL A 34 -12.13 -5.81 -1.60
CA VAL A 34 -11.62 -7.05 -1.02
C VAL A 34 -11.80 -7.08 0.50
N LEU A 35 -11.54 -5.97 1.20
CA LEU A 35 -11.71 -5.89 2.66
C LEU A 35 -13.15 -6.19 3.09
N ALA A 36 -14.14 -5.74 2.31
CA ALA A 36 -15.55 -6.03 2.55
C ALA A 36 -15.86 -7.55 2.56
N GLN A 37 -15.07 -8.35 1.85
CA GLN A 37 -15.26 -9.80 1.73
C GLN A 37 -14.53 -10.61 2.81
N PHE A 38 -13.70 -9.97 3.65
CA PHE A 38 -12.83 -10.67 4.61
C PHE A 38 -13.57 -11.55 5.61
N GLU A 39 -14.79 -11.16 5.98
CA GLU A 39 -15.60 -11.94 6.91
C GLU A 39 -16.13 -13.22 6.27
N GLU A 40 -16.72 -13.11 5.08
CA GLU A 40 -17.24 -14.25 4.33
C GLU A 40 -16.14 -15.23 3.94
N LEU A 41 -14.97 -14.72 3.56
CA LEU A 41 -13.81 -15.52 3.22
C LEU A 41 -13.07 -16.09 4.44
N GLY A 42 -13.49 -15.76 5.66
CA GLY A 42 -12.84 -16.23 6.89
C GLY A 42 -11.41 -15.70 7.07
N LEU A 43 -11.08 -14.55 6.50
CA LEU A 43 -9.73 -13.96 6.50
C LEU A 43 -9.45 -13.09 7.73
N LEU A 44 -10.48 -12.64 8.45
CA LEU A 44 -10.31 -11.81 9.66
C LEU A 44 -9.39 -12.43 10.73
N PRO A 45 -9.45 -13.74 11.05
CA PRO A 45 -8.54 -14.35 12.01
C PRO A 45 -7.09 -14.37 11.55
N HIS A 46 -6.85 -14.28 10.24
CA HIS A 46 -5.51 -14.30 9.63
C HIS A 46 -4.85 -12.92 9.55
N LEU A 47 -5.58 -11.85 9.88
CA LEU A 47 -4.97 -10.54 10.07
C LEU A 47 -3.90 -10.59 11.16
N LEU A 48 -2.86 -9.76 11.02
CA LEU A 48 -1.78 -9.64 12.00
C LEU A 48 -2.37 -9.38 13.40
N PRO A 49 -1.91 -10.10 14.45
CA PRO A 49 -2.26 -9.78 15.83
C PRO A 49 -1.75 -8.40 16.25
N GLU A 50 -2.50 -7.70 17.10
CA GLU A 50 -2.15 -6.32 17.53
C GLU A 50 -0.79 -6.26 18.25
N ASP A 51 -0.42 -7.30 19.00
CA ASP A 51 0.86 -7.40 19.72
C ASP A 51 2.06 -7.63 18.79
N GLN A 52 1.82 -7.97 17.53
CA GLN A 52 2.86 -8.15 16.49
C GLN A 52 2.98 -6.96 15.55
N CYS A 53 2.13 -5.94 15.72
CA CYS A 53 2.23 -4.68 14.99
C CYS A 53 3.51 -3.92 15.35
N ARG A 54 4.12 -3.24 14.38
CA ARG A 54 5.38 -2.51 14.57
C ARG A 54 5.17 -1.16 15.26
N THR A 55 4.04 -0.51 14.98
CA THR A 55 3.73 0.83 15.49
C THR A 55 2.33 0.90 16.10
N ALA A 56 2.09 1.93 16.90
CA ALA A 56 0.75 2.19 17.46
C ALA A 56 -0.29 2.50 16.37
N ASP A 57 0.12 3.03 15.22
CA ASP A 57 -0.79 3.31 14.11
C ASP A 57 -1.15 2.03 13.35
N ASP A 58 -0.22 1.07 13.23
CA ASP A 58 -0.52 -0.27 12.70
C ASP A 58 -1.57 -0.98 13.56
N VAL A 59 -1.45 -0.89 14.89
CA VAL A 59 -2.43 -1.44 15.83
C VAL A 59 -3.81 -0.83 15.59
N LYS A 60 -3.89 0.50 15.49
CA LYS A 60 -5.16 1.19 15.20
C LYS A 60 -5.73 0.77 13.86
N LEU A 61 -4.90 0.63 12.83
CA LEU A 61 -5.31 0.24 11.49
C LEU A 61 -5.88 -1.19 11.47
N VAL A 62 -5.13 -2.15 12.03
CA VAL A 62 -5.57 -3.55 12.12
C VAL A 62 -6.89 -3.63 12.91
N ARG A 63 -6.98 -2.92 14.04
CA ARG A 63 -8.21 -2.87 14.83
C ARG A 63 -9.37 -2.26 14.04
N TYR A 64 -9.14 -1.18 13.30
CA TYR A 64 -10.15 -0.54 12.48
C TYR A 64 -10.66 -1.49 11.39
N ILE A 65 -9.75 -2.13 10.63
CA ILE A 65 -10.13 -3.10 9.59
C ILE A 65 -10.90 -4.28 10.21
N ARG A 66 -10.46 -4.80 11.36
CA ARG A 66 -11.16 -5.87 12.09
C ARG A 66 -12.57 -5.51 12.53
N ILE A 67 -12.91 -4.23 12.67
CA ILE A 67 -14.23 -3.75 13.11
C ILE A 67 -15.08 -3.30 11.91
N TYR A 68 -14.48 -2.60 10.96
CA TYR A 68 -15.22 -1.91 9.91
C TYR A 68 -15.10 -2.56 8.53
N ARG A 69 -14.08 -3.40 8.30
CA ARG A 69 -13.82 -4.05 6.99
C ARG A 69 -13.66 -3.02 5.85
N HIS A 70 -13.19 -1.84 6.23
CA HIS A 70 -12.91 -0.70 5.36
C HIS A 70 -11.60 -0.07 5.81
N LEU A 71 -10.96 0.69 4.93
CA LEU A 71 -9.84 1.54 5.31
C LEU A 71 -10.34 2.75 6.06
N HIS A 72 -9.50 3.26 6.95
CA HIS A 72 -9.80 4.51 7.63
C HIS A 72 -9.88 5.66 6.60
N PRO A 73 -10.88 6.57 6.66
CA PRO A 73 -11.04 7.65 5.68
C PRO A 73 -9.81 8.54 5.50
N THR A 74 -9.05 8.75 6.58
CA THR A 74 -7.79 9.50 6.52
C THR A 74 -6.73 8.81 5.66
N ILE A 75 -6.67 7.48 5.63
CA ILE A 75 -5.72 6.74 4.78
C ILE A 75 -6.08 6.91 3.30
N LEU A 76 -7.38 6.83 2.98
CA LEU A 76 -7.89 7.10 1.64
C LEU A 76 -7.60 8.54 1.20
N ALA A 77 -7.77 9.51 2.10
CA ALA A 77 -7.52 10.92 1.83
C ALA A 77 -6.03 11.24 1.67
N GLU A 78 -5.16 10.67 2.50
CA GLU A 78 -3.72 10.91 2.49
C GLU A 78 -3.00 10.17 1.34
N ARG A 79 -3.64 9.16 0.72
CA ARG A 79 -3.08 8.33 -0.36
C ARG A 79 -1.68 7.79 -0.04
N ARG A 80 -1.36 7.63 1.25
CA ARG A 80 -0.05 7.18 1.71
C ARG A 80 0.10 5.70 1.40
N ILE A 81 0.88 5.39 0.37
CA ILE A 81 1.49 4.07 0.27
C ILE A 81 2.61 4.00 1.31
N SER A 82 2.56 3.00 2.19
CA SER A 82 3.73 2.61 2.97
C SER A 82 4.82 2.19 1.97
N ARG A 83 5.79 3.07 1.73
CA ARG A 83 7.01 2.67 1.04
C ARG A 83 7.78 1.87 2.07
N THR A 84 7.95 0.57 1.82
CA THR A 84 8.97 -0.22 2.51
C THR A 84 10.32 0.38 2.14
N GLU A 85 10.87 1.21 3.02
CA GLU A 85 12.33 1.39 3.15
C GLU A 85 12.92 0.24 3.97
#